data_AF-A0A833U0S5-F1
#
_entry.id   AF-A0A833U0S5-F1
#
_cell.length_a   1.000
_cell.length_b   1.000
_cell.length_c   1.000
_cell.angle_alpha   90.00
_cell.angle_beta   90.00
_cell.angle_gamma   90.00
#
_symmetry.space_group_name_H-M   'P 1'
#
loop_
_entity.id
_entity.type
_entity.pdbx_description
1 polymer ?
#
loop_
_entity_poly.entity_id
_entity_poly.type
_entity_poly.pdbx_seq_one_letter_code
_entity_poly.pdbx_strand_id
1 'polypeptide(L)'
;MEDHWDEIQSQLAGINVSFVHCYRECNLVVDGLAKMGANGLTGSGFSLPELPPSIRGNIRLDRGGLPYIRKTRNFVLQVLHFLPWAASPSGDFAFGFRSLPGREDQFLLAIWFAKIPDKTIVWSANRDHPADPDSIVKLTTAGQLVLTKSDGLYLWGSDNRANAPVLHGAMLDTGNLVIMSTNSSIIWESFKNPTNTILPAQVFGVGNSLLSSRSESNYQRGKFQLRLTDKYHLMLNQIDVYTKNPYGAYYRDRNVSELILDKSGYLQIRSSPSGNISNLTSESAVNGEDSYYRVTLDFDGVLRLYAHPKKFNNSNQSWSTVWFVPDNICLSIFDALGSGSCGYNSICALAPYGKINCQCPHGFSLKDVNDKYGGCKPDNISYMQECDQKGSVIAEEYYELLDMEFVDWPLADYDLLQPTTEYECRTSCLRDCFCAVAIFQDPKHNDGVGSCWKKKLPLSNGRLNRSTIDRKALFKTLKSEYNSSSQNPNHPNSGGGKQNKEILTLAVLLGAS
;
A
#
# COMPACT_ATOMS: atom_id res chain seq x y z
N MET A 1 28.96 28.77 -40.83
CA MET A 1 29.66 27.51 -40.53
C MET A 1 28.71 26.37 -40.85
N GLU A 2 28.28 26.32 -42.11
CA GLU A 2 28.19 25.06 -42.85
C GLU A 2 29.64 24.66 -43.19
N ASP A 3 29.89 23.37 -43.39
CA ASP A 3 31.20 22.73 -43.72
C ASP A 3 31.92 21.93 -42.60
N HIS A 4 31.19 21.16 -41.77
CA HIS A 4 31.82 20.05 -41.01
C HIS A 4 30.89 18.86 -40.73
N TRP A 5 29.99 18.52 -41.66
CA TRP A 5 29.13 17.32 -41.55
C TRP A 5 29.63 16.10 -42.32
N ASP A 6 30.49 16.27 -43.33
CA ASP A 6 30.95 15.14 -44.17
C ASP A 6 32.13 14.34 -43.58
N GLU A 7 32.80 14.87 -42.55
CA GLU A 7 33.97 14.20 -41.95
C GLU A 7 33.60 13.29 -40.75
N ILE A 8 32.37 13.38 -40.23
CA ILE A 8 31.85 12.48 -39.17
C ILE A 8 31.18 11.23 -39.76
N GLN A 9 30.71 11.29 -41.02
CA GLN A 9 30.10 10.14 -41.71
C GLN A 9 31.11 9.04 -42.11
N SER A 10 32.41 9.33 -42.15
CA SER A 10 33.45 8.36 -42.52
C SER A 10 33.96 7.51 -41.34
N GLN A 11 33.72 7.92 -40.08
CA GLN A 11 34.23 7.21 -38.89
C GLN A 11 33.19 6.38 -38.12
N LEU A 12 31.92 6.31 -38.57
CA LEU A 12 30.87 5.52 -37.91
C LEU A 12 30.38 4.31 -38.72
N ALA A 13 31.09 3.93 -39.78
CA ALA A 13 30.90 2.65 -40.45
C ALA A 13 31.42 1.49 -39.57
N GLY A 14 30.69 1.14 -38.51
CA GLY A 14 31.04 -0.02 -37.70
C GLY A 14 30.37 -0.19 -36.34
N ILE A 15 29.49 0.73 -35.89
CA ILE A 15 28.89 0.62 -34.56
C ILE A 15 27.36 0.65 -34.66
N ASN A 16 26.75 -0.51 -34.44
CA ASN A 16 25.31 -0.72 -34.34
C ASN A 16 24.82 -0.18 -32.98
N VAL A 17 24.20 0.99 -32.94
CA VAL A 17 23.45 1.48 -31.77
C VAL A 17 22.11 2.00 -32.25
N SER A 18 21.05 1.24 -31.96
CA SER A 18 19.66 1.62 -32.23
C SER A 18 18.97 2.00 -30.94
N PHE A 19 18.69 3.29 -30.72
CA PHE A 19 17.60 3.74 -29.88
C PHE A 19 17.05 5.09 -30.35
N VAL A 20 15.74 5.27 -30.12
CA VAL A 20 14.96 6.53 -30.14
C VAL A 20 14.39 6.98 -31.50
N HIS A 21 13.24 6.43 -31.89
CA HIS A 21 12.08 7.21 -32.38
C HIS A 21 10.84 6.31 -32.55
N CYS A 22 10.02 6.17 -31.52
CA CYS A 22 8.69 5.56 -31.66
C CYS A 22 7.70 6.10 -30.62
N TYR A 23 7.59 7.43 -30.51
CA TYR A 23 6.69 8.08 -29.54
C TYR A 23 5.51 8.81 -30.21
N ARG A 24 5.55 9.06 -31.54
CA ARG A 24 4.53 9.86 -32.23
C ARG A 24 3.62 9.10 -33.20
N GLU A 25 4.07 7.99 -33.80
CA GLU A 25 3.27 7.31 -34.83
C GLU A 25 2.29 6.25 -34.28
N CYS A 26 2.55 5.67 -33.10
CA CYS A 26 1.66 4.64 -32.54
C CYS A 26 0.30 5.17 -32.04
N ASN A 27 0.20 6.45 -31.64
CA ASN A 27 -1.07 7.05 -31.24
C ASN A 27 -2.03 7.26 -32.43
N LEU A 28 -1.51 7.37 -33.66
CA LEU A 28 -2.34 7.52 -34.87
C LEU A 28 -3.02 6.21 -35.29
N VAL A 29 -2.43 5.05 -34.97
CA VAL A 29 -2.96 3.73 -35.38
C VAL A 29 -4.23 3.37 -34.59
N VAL A 30 -4.31 3.75 -33.31
CA VAL A 30 -5.49 3.52 -32.47
C VAL A 30 -6.63 4.47 -32.85
N ASP A 31 -6.32 5.74 -33.15
CA ASP A 31 -7.31 6.72 -33.64
C ASP A 31 -7.84 6.39 -35.05
N GLY A 32 -7.01 5.80 -35.91
CA GLY A 32 -7.41 5.35 -37.25
C GLY A 32 -8.38 4.17 -37.22
N LEU A 33 -8.14 3.19 -36.34
CA LEU A 33 -9.01 2.01 -36.19
C LEU A 33 -10.35 2.35 -35.55
N ALA A 34 -10.41 3.34 -34.66
CA ALA A 34 -11.67 3.84 -34.09
C ALA A 34 -12.51 4.61 -35.14
N LYS A 35 -11.89 5.34 -36.07
CA LYS A 35 -12.58 6.06 -37.15
C LYS A 35 -13.05 5.15 -38.30
N MET A 36 -12.33 4.05 -38.59
CA MET A 36 -12.74 3.09 -39.62
C MET A 36 -14.04 2.32 -39.29
N GLY A 37 -14.43 2.24 -38.01
CA GLY A 37 -15.71 1.65 -37.60
C GLY A 37 -16.94 2.53 -37.89
N ALA A 38 -16.75 3.82 -38.21
CA ALA A 38 -17.85 4.77 -38.34
C ALA A 38 -18.28 5.07 -39.79
N ASN A 39 -17.39 4.94 -40.78
CA ASN A 39 -17.69 5.26 -42.17
C ASN A 39 -17.37 4.06 -43.07
N GLY A 40 -18.42 3.31 -43.44
CA GLY A 40 -18.31 2.26 -44.45
C GLY A 40 -17.91 2.86 -45.80
N LEU A 41 -16.64 2.67 -46.20
CA LEU A 41 -16.18 2.93 -47.56
C LEU A 41 -15.33 1.76 -48.05
N THR A 42 -15.81 1.14 -49.13
CA THR A 42 -15.12 0.14 -49.93
C THR A 42 -14.21 0.83 -50.95
N GLY A 43 -12.90 0.64 -50.86
CA GLY A 43 -11.96 1.18 -51.85
C GLY A 43 -10.50 0.91 -51.51
N SER A 44 -9.77 0.35 -52.48
CA SER A 44 -8.41 -0.17 -52.44
C SER A 44 -7.31 0.88 -52.21
N GLY A 45 -6.29 0.49 -51.44
CA GLY A 45 -4.91 0.99 -51.58
C GLY A 45 -4.41 1.97 -50.51
N PHE A 46 -4.00 1.46 -49.34
CA PHE A 46 -3.10 2.17 -48.42
C PHE A 46 -2.13 1.15 -47.79
N SER A 47 -0.83 1.32 -48.04
CA SER A 47 0.25 0.50 -47.46
C SER A 47 0.79 1.15 -46.19
N LEU A 48 0.58 0.51 -45.04
CA LEU A 48 1.23 0.84 -43.76
C LEU A 48 2.70 0.35 -43.76
N PRO A 49 3.65 1.04 -43.09
CA PRO A 49 4.99 0.53 -42.89
C PRO A 49 4.98 -0.77 -42.07
N GLU A 50 5.89 -1.68 -42.38
CA GLU A 50 5.90 -3.05 -41.88
C GLU A 50 6.12 -3.14 -40.37
N LEU A 51 5.09 -3.61 -39.65
CA LEU A 51 5.21 -4.10 -38.27
C LEU A 51 6.02 -5.41 -38.22
N PRO A 52 6.77 -5.67 -37.12
CA PRO A 52 7.52 -6.91 -36.95
C PRO A 52 6.63 -8.17 -37.06
N PRO A 53 7.16 -9.31 -37.57
CA PRO A 53 6.38 -10.51 -37.85
C PRO A 53 5.66 -11.16 -36.64
N SER A 54 6.02 -10.80 -35.41
CA SER A 54 5.45 -11.34 -34.16
C SER A 54 4.05 -10.80 -33.82
N ILE A 55 3.57 -9.74 -34.48
CA ILE A 55 2.30 -9.05 -34.15
C ILE A 55 1.19 -9.33 -35.18
N ARG A 56 1.51 -9.87 -36.36
CA ARG A 56 0.49 -10.25 -37.36
C ARG A 56 -0.25 -11.53 -36.93
N GLY A 57 -1.32 -11.39 -36.13
CA GLY A 57 -2.36 -12.44 -36.07
C GLY A 57 -3.25 -12.56 -34.82
N ASN A 58 -2.96 -11.86 -33.72
CA ASN A 58 -3.43 -12.33 -32.39
C ASN A 58 -4.52 -11.51 -31.68
N ILE A 59 -5.03 -10.43 -32.28
CA ILE A 59 -6.24 -9.73 -31.83
C ILE A 59 -7.25 -9.79 -32.97
N ARG A 60 -8.43 -10.36 -32.73
CA ARG A 60 -9.54 -10.39 -33.69
C ARG A 60 -10.83 -9.92 -33.03
N LEU A 61 -11.69 -9.34 -33.85
CA LEU A 61 -13.06 -8.98 -33.50
C LEU A 61 -13.96 -10.21 -33.71
N ASP A 62 -14.90 -10.47 -32.80
CA ASP A 62 -15.94 -11.47 -33.04
C ASP A 62 -16.97 -10.97 -34.06
N ARG A 63 -18.01 -11.77 -34.34
CA ARG A 63 -19.09 -11.37 -35.28
C ARG A 63 -19.89 -10.13 -34.83
N GLY A 64 -19.71 -9.67 -33.58
CA GLY A 64 -20.31 -8.48 -33.00
C GLY A 64 -19.33 -7.33 -32.74
N GLY A 65 -18.07 -7.44 -33.17
CA GLY A 65 -17.08 -6.37 -33.00
C GLY A 65 -16.34 -6.37 -31.66
N LEU A 66 -16.42 -7.44 -30.85
CA LEU A 66 -15.73 -7.52 -29.55
C LEU A 66 -14.30 -8.08 -29.72
N PRO A 67 -13.25 -7.41 -29.19
CA PRO A 67 -11.89 -7.95 -29.19
C PRO A 67 -11.78 -9.14 -28.22
N TYR A 68 -11.33 -10.30 -28.72
CA TYR A 68 -11.20 -11.53 -27.91
C TYR A 68 -9.88 -12.27 -28.15
N ILE A 69 -9.45 -13.07 -27.15
CA ILE A 69 -8.21 -13.87 -27.20
C ILE A 69 -8.53 -15.30 -27.67
N ARG A 70 -8.18 -15.68 -28.90
CA ARG A 70 -8.48 -17.02 -29.44
C ARG A 70 -7.48 -18.09 -28.97
N LYS A 71 -8.00 -19.29 -28.69
CA LYS A 71 -7.24 -20.54 -28.53
C LYS A 71 -6.61 -21.01 -29.86
N THR A 72 -5.42 -20.55 -30.20
CA THR A 72 -4.55 -21.22 -31.20
C THR A 72 -3.37 -21.90 -30.48
N ARG A 73 -2.98 -23.09 -30.95
CA ARG A 73 -2.03 -24.00 -30.28
C ARG A 73 -0.80 -23.23 -29.78
N ASN A 74 -0.59 -23.26 -28.45
CA ASN A 74 0.47 -22.60 -27.70
C ASN A 74 0.47 -21.07 -27.83
N PHE A 75 -0.51 -20.40 -27.21
CA PHE A 75 -0.46 -18.95 -26.99
C PHE A 75 0.60 -18.64 -25.93
N VAL A 76 1.68 -17.96 -26.31
CA VAL A 76 2.81 -17.57 -25.45
C VAL A 76 2.90 -16.05 -25.51
N LEU A 77 2.69 -15.36 -24.39
CA LEU A 77 2.99 -13.93 -24.28
C LEU A 77 4.26 -13.74 -23.49
N GLN A 78 5.29 -13.19 -24.09
CA GLN A 78 6.52 -12.84 -23.40
C GLN A 78 6.46 -11.35 -23.00
N VAL A 79 7.06 -10.96 -21.87
CA VAL A 79 7.24 -9.54 -21.50
C VAL A 79 8.14 -8.86 -22.55
N LEU A 80 7.55 -8.44 -23.67
CA LEU A 80 8.29 -7.71 -24.71
C LEU A 80 7.60 -6.42 -25.18
N HIS A 81 6.46 -6.01 -24.60
CA HIS A 81 5.84 -4.74 -24.96
C HIS A 81 5.09 -4.08 -23.79
N PHE A 82 5.27 -2.77 -23.63
CA PHE A 82 4.52 -1.88 -22.73
C PHE A 82 3.05 -1.63 -23.17
N LEU A 83 2.54 -2.42 -24.12
CA LEU A 83 1.20 -2.27 -24.68
C LEU A 83 0.19 -3.14 -23.90
N PRO A 84 -1.05 -2.65 -23.68
CA PRO A 84 -2.09 -3.46 -23.07
C PRO A 84 -2.38 -4.71 -23.91
N TRP A 85 -2.46 -5.87 -23.24
CA TRP A 85 -2.74 -7.16 -23.87
C TRP A 85 -4.21 -7.27 -24.32
N ALA A 86 -5.14 -6.83 -23.47
CA ALA A 86 -6.55 -6.71 -23.84
C ALA A 86 -7.07 -5.35 -23.36
N ALA A 87 -7.93 -4.73 -24.16
CA ALA A 87 -8.68 -3.55 -23.79
C ALA A 87 -10.17 -3.90 -23.78
N SER A 88 -10.93 -3.27 -22.88
CA SER A 88 -12.38 -3.32 -22.97
C SER A 88 -12.85 -2.65 -24.27
N PRO A 89 -14.01 -3.03 -24.83
CA PRO A 89 -14.58 -2.38 -26.01
C PRO A 89 -14.65 -0.83 -25.91
N SER A 90 -14.97 -0.30 -24.73
CA SER A 90 -15.00 1.14 -24.46
C SER A 90 -13.61 1.79 -24.38
N GLY A 91 -12.57 0.98 -24.22
CA GLY A 91 -11.20 1.42 -23.93
C GLY A 91 -11.01 1.97 -22.51
N ASP A 92 -12.00 1.82 -21.62
CA ASP A 92 -11.89 2.33 -20.24
C ASP A 92 -10.96 1.47 -19.38
N PHE A 93 -10.92 0.16 -19.64
CA PHE A 93 -10.08 -0.79 -18.91
C PHE A 93 -9.10 -1.48 -19.84
N ALA A 94 -7.94 -1.83 -19.29
CA ALA A 94 -6.96 -2.66 -19.96
C ALA A 94 -6.35 -3.68 -19.02
N PHE A 95 -5.82 -4.74 -19.61
CA PHE A 95 -5.17 -5.85 -18.93
C PHE A 95 -3.82 -6.15 -19.57
N GLY A 96 -2.81 -6.50 -18.77
CA GLY A 96 -1.46 -6.82 -19.25
C GLY A 96 -0.41 -6.70 -18.16
N PHE A 97 0.86 -6.65 -18.55
CA PHE A 97 1.97 -6.42 -17.62
C PHE A 97 2.17 -4.93 -17.34
N ARG A 98 2.38 -4.58 -16.08
CA ARG A 98 2.68 -3.24 -15.59
C ARG A 98 3.93 -3.28 -14.72
N SER A 99 4.92 -2.46 -15.04
CA SER A 99 6.09 -2.29 -14.18
C SER A 99 5.69 -1.69 -12.85
N LEU A 100 6.35 -2.12 -11.78
CA LEU A 100 6.18 -1.56 -10.45
C LEU A 100 6.88 -0.20 -10.34
N PRO A 101 6.28 0.79 -9.66
CA PRO A 101 6.94 2.07 -9.43
C PRO A 101 8.29 1.87 -8.72
N GLY A 102 9.36 2.46 -9.29
CA GLY A 102 10.72 2.35 -8.75
C GLY A 102 11.39 0.98 -8.94
N ARG A 103 10.78 0.05 -9.69
CA ARG A 103 11.34 -1.28 -10.00
C ARG A 103 11.02 -1.66 -11.45
N GLU A 104 11.89 -1.24 -12.36
CA GLU A 104 11.68 -1.39 -13.81
C GLU A 104 11.78 -2.85 -14.29
N ASP A 105 12.36 -3.74 -13.47
CA ASP A 105 12.52 -5.16 -13.71
C ASP A 105 11.41 -6.02 -13.07
N GLN A 106 10.45 -5.43 -12.37
CA GLN A 106 9.38 -6.17 -11.70
C GLN A 106 8.00 -5.80 -12.24
N PHE A 107 7.22 -6.81 -12.62
CA PHE A 107 5.96 -6.64 -13.33
C PHE A 107 4.78 -7.30 -12.61
N LEU A 108 3.65 -6.59 -12.60
CA LEU A 108 2.35 -7.15 -12.25
C LEU A 108 1.55 -7.44 -13.51
N LEU A 109 0.98 -8.65 -13.58
CA LEU A 109 -0.12 -8.95 -14.48
C LEU A 109 -1.40 -8.34 -13.87
N ALA A 110 -1.89 -7.25 -14.45
CA ALA A 110 -2.83 -6.35 -13.80
C ALA A 110 -3.95 -5.86 -14.73
N ILE A 111 -5.03 -5.38 -14.11
CA ILE A 111 -6.11 -4.62 -14.75
C ILE A 111 -6.02 -3.17 -14.26
N TRP A 112 -6.15 -2.20 -15.16
CA TRP A 112 -6.11 -0.78 -14.82
C TRP A 112 -7.09 0.06 -15.66
N PHE A 113 -7.39 1.27 -15.17
CA PHE A 113 -8.10 2.28 -15.95
C PHE A 113 -7.20 2.80 -17.09
N ALA A 114 -7.53 2.46 -18.33
CA ALA A 114 -6.68 2.68 -19.48
C ALA A 114 -6.68 4.14 -19.97
N LYS A 115 -7.75 4.90 -19.73
CA LYS A 115 -7.82 6.31 -20.12
C LYS A 115 -7.20 7.27 -19.10
N ILE A 116 -7.09 6.86 -17.83
CA ILE A 116 -6.46 7.68 -16.79
C ILE A 116 -4.93 7.71 -17.01
N PRO A 117 -4.26 8.88 -16.97
CA PRO A 117 -2.82 8.97 -17.19
C PRO A 117 -1.98 8.11 -16.24
N ASP A 118 -2.34 8.08 -14.95
CA ASP A 118 -1.64 7.30 -13.91
C ASP A 118 -1.85 5.79 -14.03
N LYS A 119 -2.76 5.34 -14.92
CA LYS A 119 -3.05 3.91 -15.17
C LYS A 119 -3.34 3.15 -13.88
N THR A 120 -4.25 3.70 -13.07
CA THR A 120 -4.61 3.17 -11.75
C THR A 120 -4.98 1.69 -11.81
N ILE A 121 -4.17 0.86 -11.15
CA ILE A 121 -4.38 -0.60 -11.05
C ILE A 121 -5.53 -0.88 -10.08
N VAL A 122 -6.46 -1.75 -10.51
CA VAL A 122 -7.66 -2.14 -9.75
C VAL A 122 -7.70 -3.64 -9.45
N TRP A 123 -6.85 -4.42 -10.12
CA TRP A 123 -6.70 -5.84 -9.88
C TRP A 123 -5.32 -6.32 -10.34
N SER A 124 -4.77 -7.33 -9.67
CA SER A 124 -3.52 -7.97 -10.08
C SER A 124 -3.48 -9.44 -9.67
N ALA A 125 -2.86 -10.26 -10.52
CA ALA A 125 -2.76 -11.70 -10.35
C ALA A 125 -1.67 -12.09 -9.33
N ASN A 126 -0.51 -11.46 -9.46
CA ASN A 126 0.76 -11.89 -8.87
C ASN A 126 1.38 -10.86 -7.91
N ARG A 127 0.53 -10.13 -7.16
CA ARG A 127 0.96 -9.02 -6.30
C ARG A 127 2.01 -9.37 -5.24
N ASP A 128 2.05 -10.62 -4.77
CA ASP A 128 3.03 -11.08 -3.78
C ASP A 128 4.31 -11.63 -4.41
N HIS A 129 4.23 -12.02 -5.69
CA HIS A 129 5.34 -12.58 -6.46
C HIS A 129 5.40 -11.88 -7.82
N PRO A 130 5.96 -10.64 -7.86
CA PRO A 130 6.15 -9.91 -9.10
C PRO A 130 6.90 -10.77 -10.13
N ALA A 131 6.51 -10.59 -11.38
CA ALA A 131 7.10 -11.27 -12.52
C ALA A 131 8.40 -10.56 -12.92
N ASP A 132 9.41 -11.32 -13.32
CA ASP A 132 10.66 -10.81 -13.87
C ASP A 132 10.50 -10.54 -15.38
N PRO A 133 11.47 -9.88 -16.05
CA PRO A 133 11.47 -9.78 -17.51
C PRO A 133 11.37 -11.17 -18.16
N ASP A 134 10.82 -11.22 -19.38
CA ASP A 134 10.54 -12.45 -20.12
C ASP A 134 9.56 -13.44 -19.46
N SER A 135 8.91 -13.08 -18.36
CA SER A 135 7.81 -13.86 -17.82
C SER A 135 6.69 -14.02 -18.85
N ILE A 136 5.95 -15.12 -18.74
CA ILE A 136 4.96 -15.48 -19.74
C ILE A 136 3.61 -15.80 -19.13
N VAL A 137 2.55 -15.23 -19.71
CA VAL A 137 1.18 -15.60 -19.41
C VAL A 137 0.54 -16.33 -20.60
N LYS A 138 -0.10 -17.48 -20.35
CA LYS A 138 -0.71 -18.32 -21.39
C LYS A 138 -2.12 -18.72 -21.00
N LEU A 139 -3.05 -18.69 -21.95
CA LEU A 139 -4.33 -19.38 -21.81
C LEU A 139 -4.14 -20.84 -22.26
N THR A 140 -4.17 -21.76 -21.30
CA THR A 140 -3.88 -23.17 -21.53
C THR A 140 -5.03 -23.88 -22.24
N THR A 141 -4.76 -25.05 -22.80
CA THR A 141 -5.79 -25.92 -23.38
C THR A 141 -6.80 -26.42 -22.35
N ALA A 142 -6.36 -26.53 -21.09
CA ALA A 142 -7.17 -26.81 -19.91
C ALA A 142 -7.98 -25.60 -19.43
N GLY A 143 -7.89 -24.46 -20.13
CA GLY A 143 -8.75 -23.32 -19.88
C GLY A 143 -8.36 -22.46 -18.69
N GLN A 144 -7.08 -22.44 -18.36
CA GLN A 144 -6.54 -21.65 -17.28
C GLN A 144 -5.63 -20.56 -17.84
N LEU A 145 -5.70 -19.38 -17.27
CA LEU A 145 -4.73 -18.33 -17.49
C LEU A 145 -3.56 -18.58 -16.53
N VAL A 146 -2.40 -18.98 -17.04
CA VAL A 146 -1.23 -19.37 -16.24
C VAL A 146 -0.08 -18.41 -16.51
N LEU A 147 0.44 -17.82 -15.44
CA LEU A 147 1.62 -16.97 -15.42
C LEU A 147 2.83 -17.77 -14.91
N THR A 148 3.90 -17.80 -15.69
CA THR A 148 5.19 -18.41 -15.37
C THR A 148 6.32 -17.41 -15.53
N LYS A 149 7.41 -17.59 -14.79
CA LYS A 149 8.69 -16.92 -15.06
C LYS A 149 9.31 -17.41 -16.38
N SER A 150 10.38 -16.74 -16.80
CA SER A 150 11.16 -17.10 -18.00
C SER A 150 11.80 -18.49 -17.91
N ASP A 151 12.16 -18.95 -16.71
CA ASP A 151 12.66 -20.31 -16.43
C ASP A 151 11.55 -21.37 -16.32
N GLY A 152 10.28 -20.98 -16.49
CA GLY A 152 9.12 -21.87 -16.39
C GLY A 152 8.55 -22.01 -14.97
N LEU A 153 9.11 -21.34 -13.96
CA LEU A 153 8.58 -21.37 -12.59
C LEU A 153 7.14 -20.81 -12.55
N TYR A 154 6.22 -21.54 -11.94
CA TYR A 154 4.84 -21.11 -11.76
C TYR A 154 4.75 -19.92 -10.79
N LEU A 155 4.06 -18.85 -11.22
CA LEU A 155 3.78 -17.68 -10.38
C LEU A 155 2.31 -17.59 -9.98
N TRP A 156 1.40 -17.82 -10.93
CA TRP A 156 -0.03 -17.69 -10.70
C TRP A 156 -0.83 -18.44 -11.78
N GLY A 157 -2.06 -18.82 -11.46
CA GLY A 157 -2.97 -19.51 -12.37
C GLY A 157 -4.42 -19.24 -12.00
N SER A 158 -5.28 -19.09 -13.01
CA SER A 158 -6.72 -19.06 -12.78
C SER A 158 -7.27 -20.46 -12.49
N ASP A 159 -8.29 -20.53 -11.64
CA ASP A 159 -9.01 -21.78 -11.37
C ASP A 159 -9.92 -22.14 -12.57
N ASN A 160 -9.94 -23.42 -12.98
CA ASN A 160 -10.96 -24.00 -13.85
C ASN A 160 -11.44 -25.33 -13.25
N ARG A 161 -12.19 -25.26 -12.14
CA ARG A 161 -12.63 -26.45 -11.39
C ARG A 161 -13.54 -27.37 -12.20
N ALA A 162 -14.26 -26.81 -13.17
CA ALA A 162 -15.20 -27.55 -14.00
C ALA A 162 -14.52 -28.33 -15.14
N ASN A 163 -13.20 -28.17 -15.35
CA ASN A 163 -12.47 -28.70 -16.51
C ASN A 163 -13.15 -28.37 -17.85
N ALA A 164 -13.81 -27.21 -17.90
CA ALA A 164 -14.62 -26.83 -19.05
C ALA A 164 -13.73 -26.45 -20.24
N PRO A 165 -14.09 -26.84 -21.47
CA PRO A 165 -13.32 -26.49 -22.66
C PRO A 165 -13.39 -24.98 -22.90
N VAL A 166 -12.23 -24.32 -22.96
CA VAL A 166 -12.15 -22.86 -23.19
C VAL A 166 -12.30 -22.49 -24.66
N LEU A 167 -13.02 -21.38 -24.86
CA LEU A 167 -13.19 -20.69 -26.13
C LEU A 167 -12.21 -19.50 -26.23
N HIS A 168 -12.33 -18.54 -25.32
CA HIS A 168 -11.52 -17.32 -25.30
C HIS A 168 -11.54 -16.61 -23.93
N GLY A 169 -10.63 -15.64 -23.76
CA GLY A 169 -10.69 -14.64 -22.68
C GLY A 169 -11.12 -13.27 -23.23
N ALA A 170 -11.82 -12.48 -22.41
CA ALA A 170 -12.31 -11.15 -22.78
C ALA A 170 -12.23 -10.17 -21.60
N MET A 171 -11.91 -8.92 -21.89
CA MET A 171 -12.03 -7.80 -20.95
C MET A 171 -13.36 -7.09 -21.19
N LEU A 172 -14.24 -7.08 -20.19
CA LEU A 172 -15.54 -6.41 -20.29
C LEU A 172 -15.45 -4.92 -19.95
N ASP A 173 -16.42 -4.12 -20.40
CA ASP A 173 -16.50 -2.67 -20.08
C ASP A 173 -16.76 -2.39 -18.59
N THR A 174 -17.14 -3.41 -17.83
CA THR A 174 -17.20 -3.34 -16.36
C THR A 174 -15.82 -3.41 -15.70
N GLY A 175 -14.76 -3.76 -16.44
CA GLY A 175 -13.44 -4.08 -15.91
C GLY A 175 -13.31 -5.54 -15.43
N ASN A 176 -14.33 -6.36 -15.65
CA ASN A 176 -14.28 -7.79 -15.37
C ASN A 176 -13.52 -8.54 -16.47
N LEU A 177 -12.42 -9.19 -16.11
CA LEU A 177 -11.69 -10.09 -17.02
C LEU A 177 -12.29 -11.48 -16.89
N VAL A 178 -12.86 -12.00 -17.97
CA VAL A 178 -13.54 -13.29 -17.99
C VAL A 178 -12.84 -14.29 -18.89
N ILE A 179 -12.86 -15.56 -18.50
CA ILE A 179 -12.50 -16.70 -19.35
C ILE A 179 -13.79 -17.44 -19.65
N MET A 180 -14.12 -17.58 -20.94
CA MET A 180 -15.36 -18.21 -21.38
C MET A 180 -15.11 -19.58 -22.02
N SER A 181 -16.05 -20.48 -21.76
CA SER A 181 -16.09 -21.81 -22.34
C SER A 181 -16.69 -21.81 -23.75
N THR A 182 -16.60 -22.95 -24.43
CA THR A 182 -17.25 -23.14 -25.75
C THR A 182 -18.77 -23.14 -25.70
N ASN A 183 -19.40 -23.29 -24.52
CA ASN A 183 -20.84 -23.17 -24.35
C ASN A 183 -21.27 -21.77 -23.86
N SER A 184 -20.36 -20.80 -23.92
CA SER A 184 -20.57 -19.41 -23.48
C SER A 184 -20.78 -19.24 -21.97
N SER A 185 -20.43 -20.25 -21.15
CA SER A 185 -20.37 -20.09 -19.70
C SER A 185 -19.08 -19.40 -19.26
N ILE A 186 -19.16 -18.60 -18.19
CA ILE A 186 -17.98 -18.04 -17.52
C ILE A 186 -17.32 -19.15 -16.69
N ILE A 187 -16.06 -19.44 -16.98
CA ILE A 187 -15.24 -20.43 -16.26
C ILE A 187 -14.55 -19.77 -15.07
N TRP A 188 -14.02 -18.57 -15.31
CA TRP A 188 -13.30 -17.79 -14.32
C TRP A 188 -13.51 -16.30 -14.60
N GLU A 189 -13.55 -15.51 -13.53
CA GLU A 189 -13.68 -14.06 -13.61
C GLU A 189 -12.87 -13.35 -12.52
N SER A 190 -12.31 -12.18 -12.84
CA SER A 190 -11.53 -11.38 -11.89
C SER A 190 -12.38 -10.84 -10.74
N PHE A 191 -13.67 -10.57 -10.99
CA PHE A 191 -14.61 -10.04 -9.98
C PHE A 191 -14.86 -10.99 -8.80
N LYS A 192 -14.71 -12.31 -8.99
CA LYS A 192 -14.77 -13.31 -7.92
C LYS A 192 -13.44 -13.52 -7.19
N ASN A 193 -12.39 -12.82 -7.63
CA ASN A 193 -11.04 -12.91 -7.09
C ASN A 193 -10.47 -11.51 -6.82
N PRO A 194 -11.15 -10.65 -6.03
CA PRO A 194 -10.70 -9.28 -5.83
C PRO A 194 -9.35 -9.20 -5.12
N THR A 195 -8.69 -8.05 -5.27
CA THR A 195 -7.43 -7.75 -4.57
C THR A 195 -7.67 -6.81 -3.40
N ASN A 196 -7.64 -5.51 -3.64
CA ASN A 196 -7.93 -4.45 -2.67
C ASN A 196 -9.08 -3.53 -3.10
N THR A 197 -9.65 -3.75 -4.29
CA THR A 197 -10.59 -2.83 -4.94
C THR A 197 -11.86 -3.55 -5.39
N ILE A 198 -12.99 -2.86 -5.27
CA ILE A 198 -14.30 -3.21 -5.81
C ILE A 198 -14.65 -2.19 -6.90
N LEU A 199 -15.07 -2.68 -8.06
CA LEU A 199 -15.53 -1.87 -9.18
C LEU A 199 -17.07 -1.86 -9.28
N PRO A 200 -17.65 -0.90 -10.03
CA PRO A 200 -19.07 -0.94 -10.35
C PRO A 200 -19.48 -2.27 -11.00
N ALA A 201 -20.69 -2.73 -10.71
CA ALA A 201 -21.22 -4.03 -11.14
C ALA A 201 -20.53 -5.27 -10.53
N GLN A 202 -19.53 -5.09 -9.66
CA GLN A 202 -18.97 -6.17 -8.86
C GLN A 202 -19.80 -6.38 -7.59
N VAL A 203 -20.27 -7.60 -7.38
CA VAL A 203 -20.99 -7.97 -6.16
C VAL A 203 -20.00 -8.52 -5.14
N PHE A 204 -19.77 -7.78 -4.05
CA PHE A 204 -18.95 -8.23 -2.93
C PHE A 204 -19.85 -8.88 -1.87
N GLY A 205 -20.02 -10.20 -2.00
CA GLY A 205 -20.88 -11.01 -1.13
C GLY A 205 -20.12 -11.75 -0.02
N VAL A 206 -20.88 -12.51 0.77
CA VAL A 206 -20.38 -13.38 1.86
C VAL A 206 -19.22 -14.27 1.38
N GLY A 207 -18.19 -14.39 2.24
CA GLY A 207 -17.01 -15.21 1.98
C GLY A 207 -15.91 -14.49 1.19
N ASN A 208 -16.19 -13.31 0.62
CA ASN A 208 -15.18 -12.50 -0.03
C ASN A 208 -14.39 -11.66 0.98
N SER A 209 -13.14 -11.35 0.61
CA SER A 209 -12.30 -10.40 1.35
C SER A 209 -11.47 -9.55 0.42
N LEU A 210 -11.17 -8.33 0.85
CA LEU A 210 -10.14 -7.48 0.26
C LEU A 210 -8.95 -7.43 1.20
N LEU A 211 -7.74 -7.37 0.64
CA LEU A 211 -6.52 -7.14 1.40
C LEU A 211 -5.84 -5.89 0.88
N SER A 212 -5.51 -4.96 1.77
CA SER A 212 -4.83 -3.71 1.39
C SER A 212 -3.51 -3.96 0.68
N SER A 213 -2.96 -2.95 0.04
CA SER A 213 -1.53 -2.92 -0.32
C SER A 213 -0.67 -2.70 0.93
N ARG A 214 0.62 -2.99 0.82
CA ARG A 214 1.58 -2.77 1.92
C ARG A 214 1.92 -1.29 2.07
N SER A 215 2.01 -0.57 0.96
CA SER A 215 2.16 0.89 0.88
C SER A 215 1.56 1.40 -0.43
N GLU A 216 1.67 2.70 -0.70
CA GLU A 216 1.22 3.31 -1.95
C GLU A 216 1.96 2.76 -3.18
N SER A 217 3.27 2.52 -3.06
CA SER A 217 4.12 2.00 -4.14
C SER A 217 4.33 0.48 -4.10
N ASN A 218 3.97 -0.18 -2.99
CA ASN A 218 4.15 -1.62 -2.81
C ASN A 218 2.82 -2.37 -2.79
N TYR A 219 2.48 -2.97 -3.93
CA TYR A 219 1.24 -3.71 -4.15
C TYR A 219 1.16 -5.07 -3.44
N GLN A 220 2.21 -5.55 -2.78
CA GLN A 220 2.14 -6.77 -1.97
C GLN A 220 1.01 -6.68 -0.93
N ARG A 221 0.48 -7.83 -0.49
CA ARG A 221 -0.56 -7.86 0.53
C ARG A 221 -0.10 -7.15 1.80
N GLY A 222 -0.91 -6.20 2.23
CA GLY A 222 -0.74 -5.45 3.47
C GLY A 222 -1.43 -6.12 4.65
N LYS A 223 -1.50 -5.37 5.75
CA LYS A 223 -1.99 -5.85 7.05
C LYS A 223 -3.47 -5.56 7.32
N PHE A 224 -4.19 -4.93 6.39
CA PHE A 224 -5.61 -4.60 6.57
C PHE A 224 -6.49 -5.46 5.67
N GLN A 225 -7.64 -5.85 6.23
CA GLN A 225 -8.61 -6.69 5.55
C GLN A 225 -10.02 -6.10 5.69
N LEU A 226 -10.75 -6.09 4.57
CA LEU A 226 -12.21 -6.02 4.55
C LEU A 226 -12.73 -7.44 4.35
N ARG A 227 -13.69 -7.87 5.15
CA ARG A 227 -14.32 -9.19 4.97
C ARG A 227 -15.80 -9.14 5.25
N LEU A 228 -16.55 -9.94 4.50
CA LEU A 228 -17.96 -10.18 4.75
C LEU A 228 -18.16 -11.62 5.23
N THR A 229 -18.49 -11.76 6.52
CA THR A 229 -18.57 -13.09 7.16
C THR A 229 -19.87 -13.81 6.81
N ASP A 230 -19.87 -15.13 6.99
CA ASP A 230 -21.06 -15.99 6.96
C ASP A 230 -22.20 -15.53 7.90
N LYS A 231 -21.85 -14.86 9.00
CA LYS A 231 -22.80 -14.22 9.93
C LYS A 231 -23.31 -12.85 9.49
N TYR A 232 -23.16 -12.47 8.22
CA TYR A 232 -23.59 -11.17 7.68
C TYR A 232 -23.00 -9.95 8.41
N HIS A 233 -21.72 -10.03 8.75
CA HIS A 233 -20.98 -8.90 9.32
C HIS A 233 -19.93 -8.40 8.32
N LEU A 234 -20.02 -7.12 7.96
CA LEU A 234 -18.99 -6.44 7.21
C LEU A 234 -17.98 -5.90 8.21
N MET A 235 -16.73 -6.37 8.15
CA MET A 235 -15.70 -6.00 9.12
C MET A 235 -14.45 -5.47 8.44
N LEU A 236 -13.88 -4.42 9.01
CA LEU A 236 -12.49 -4.03 8.78
C LEU A 236 -11.66 -4.40 10.00
N ASN A 237 -10.56 -5.11 9.77
CA ASN A 237 -9.63 -5.53 10.81
C ASN A 237 -8.19 -5.54 10.30
N GLN A 238 -7.26 -5.50 11.24
CA GLN A 238 -5.88 -5.89 10.95
C GLN A 238 -5.80 -7.43 10.83
N ILE A 239 -4.74 -7.94 10.19
CA ILE A 239 -4.42 -9.36 10.13
C ILE A 239 -2.98 -9.59 10.56
N ASP A 240 -2.72 -10.78 11.09
CA ASP A 240 -1.37 -11.33 11.12
C ASP A 240 -0.96 -11.67 9.68
N VAL A 241 0.11 -11.05 9.17
CA VAL A 241 0.49 -11.17 7.75
C VAL A 241 0.95 -12.58 7.36
N TYR A 242 1.37 -13.40 8.33
CA TYR A 242 1.86 -14.76 8.09
C TYR A 242 0.71 -15.78 8.11
N THR A 243 0.01 -15.86 9.23
CA THR A 243 -1.10 -16.80 9.48
C THR A 243 -2.40 -16.35 8.81
N LYS A 244 -2.51 -15.07 8.43
CA LYS A 244 -3.71 -14.43 7.87
C LYS A 244 -4.88 -14.39 8.87
N ASN A 245 -4.61 -14.64 10.14
CA ASN A 245 -5.62 -14.61 11.17
C ASN A 245 -6.06 -13.15 11.43
N PRO A 246 -7.37 -12.87 11.43
CA PRO A 246 -7.88 -11.54 11.71
C PRO A 246 -7.71 -11.21 13.19
N TYR A 247 -7.25 -9.99 13.47
CA TYR A 247 -7.35 -9.38 14.78
C TYR A 247 -8.76 -8.79 14.99
N GLY A 248 -8.96 -8.10 16.11
CA GLY A 248 -10.17 -7.35 16.43
C GLY A 248 -10.56 -6.37 15.32
N ALA A 249 -11.87 -6.30 15.07
CA ALA A 249 -12.42 -5.39 14.08
C ALA A 249 -12.52 -3.97 14.65
N TYR A 250 -11.95 -3.00 13.96
CA TYR A 250 -12.07 -1.57 14.27
C TYR A 250 -13.28 -0.91 13.59
N TYR A 251 -13.90 -1.61 12.65
CA TYR A 251 -15.19 -1.24 12.08
C TYR A 251 -16.02 -2.50 11.86
N ARG A 252 -17.32 -2.41 12.18
CA ARG A 252 -18.27 -3.50 12.02
C ARG A 252 -19.64 -2.94 11.66
N ASP A 253 -20.17 -3.41 10.55
CA ASP A 253 -21.59 -3.29 10.23
C ASP A 253 -22.25 -4.68 10.33
N ARG A 254 -23.50 -4.72 10.80
CA ARG A 254 -24.26 -5.97 10.98
C ARG A 254 -25.40 -6.03 9.99
N ASN A 255 -25.83 -7.25 9.67
CA ASN A 255 -26.86 -7.50 8.67
C ASN A 255 -26.43 -6.94 7.32
N VAL A 256 -25.27 -7.38 6.82
CA VAL A 256 -24.80 -7.09 5.47
C VAL A 256 -24.58 -8.41 4.76
N SER A 257 -25.28 -8.61 3.64
CA SER A 257 -25.16 -9.79 2.77
C SER A 257 -24.38 -9.51 1.50
N GLU A 258 -24.46 -8.27 1.02
CA GLU A 258 -23.75 -7.81 -0.17
C GLU A 258 -23.37 -6.34 0.02
N LEU A 259 -22.16 -6.00 -0.41
CA LEU A 259 -21.72 -4.63 -0.64
C LEU A 259 -21.72 -4.39 -2.16
N ILE A 260 -22.42 -3.35 -2.60
CA ILE A 260 -22.71 -3.07 -4.01
C ILE A 260 -22.24 -1.65 -4.31
N LEU A 261 -21.33 -1.50 -5.27
CA LEU A 261 -21.03 -0.22 -5.88
C LEU A 261 -21.83 -0.11 -7.17
N ASP A 262 -22.76 0.83 -7.24
CA ASP A 262 -23.51 1.07 -8.45
C ASP A 262 -22.71 1.93 -9.47
N LYS A 263 -23.22 2.01 -10.69
CA LYS A 263 -22.58 2.77 -11.78
C LYS A 263 -22.66 4.28 -11.59
N SER A 264 -23.64 4.73 -10.81
CA SER A 264 -23.84 6.14 -10.50
C SER A 264 -22.89 6.61 -9.41
N GLY A 265 -22.26 5.69 -8.66
CA GLY A 265 -21.31 5.96 -7.59
C GLY A 265 -21.91 5.83 -6.17
N TYR A 266 -23.12 5.29 -6.02
CA TYR A 266 -23.64 4.96 -4.70
C TYR A 266 -23.03 3.66 -4.19
N LEU A 267 -22.49 3.72 -2.98
CA LEU A 267 -22.10 2.52 -2.24
C LEU A 267 -23.28 2.08 -1.38
N GLN A 268 -23.74 0.86 -1.59
CA GLN A 268 -24.96 0.33 -1.00
C GLN A 268 -24.68 -1.00 -0.29
N ILE A 269 -25.51 -1.30 0.71
CA ILE A 269 -25.52 -2.60 1.38
C ILE A 269 -26.89 -3.25 1.21
N ARG A 270 -26.91 -4.56 1.01
CA ARG A 270 -28.11 -5.38 1.09
C ARG A 270 -28.16 -6.09 2.43
N SER A 271 -29.26 -5.96 3.17
CA SER A 271 -29.28 -6.43 4.56
C SER A 271 -29.29 -7.95 4.75
N SER A 272 -29.92 -8.66 3.80
CA SER A 272 -29.97 -10.13 3.73
C SER A 272 -30.18 -10.54 2.26
N PRO A 273 -30.05 -11.83 1.87
CA PRO A 273 -30.20 -12.24 0.48
C PRO A 273 -31.52 -11.78 -0.19
N SER A 274 -32.60 -11.64 0.58
CA SER A 274 -33.89 -11.10 0.15
C SER A 274 -34.25 -9.76 0.82
N GLY A 275 -33.26 -9.10 1.41
CA GLY A 275 -33.42 -7.88 2.20
C GLY A 275 -33.40 -6.62 1.36
N ASN A 276 -33.74 -5.51 2.02
CA ASN A 276 -33.71 -4.18 1.43
C ASN A 276 -32.28 -3.73 1.14
N ILE A 277 -32.14 -2.87 0.12
CA ILE A 277 -30.91 -2.18 -0.21
C ILE A 277 -30.96 -0.79 0.42
N SER A 278 -29.88 -0.37 1.07
CA SER A 278 -29.72 0.98 1.62
C SER A 278 -28.37 1.58 1.25
N ASN A 279 -28.33 2.89 1.04
CA ASN A 279 -27.11 3.61 0.72
C ASN A 279 -26.24 3.81 1.97
N LEU A 280 -24.93 3.55 1.86
CA LEU A 280 -23.91 3.97 2.81
C LEU A 280 -23.42 5.40 2.53
N THR A 281 -23.43 5.81 1.26
CA THR A 281 -23.07 7.16 0.82
C THR A 281 -24.25 8.13 0.90
N SER A 282 -24.01 9.40 1.23
CA SER A 282 -25.04 10.44 1.20
C SER A 282 -25.43 10.83 -0.24
N GLU A 283 -26.66 11.30 -0.43
CA GLU A 283 -27.21 11.66 -1.75
C GLU A 283 -26.46 12.78 -2.47
N SER A 284 -25.79 13.67 -1.72
CA SER A 284 -25.08 14.84 -2.25
C SER A 284 -23.63 14.56 -2.71
N ALA A 285 -23.08 13.38 -2.43
CA ALA A 285 -21.65 13.13 -2.60
C ALA A 285 -21.26 12.70 -4.02
N VAL A 286 -22.21 12.42 -4.91
CA VAL A 286 -21.96 11.59 -6.09
C VAL A 286 -22.27 12.29 -7.42
N ASN A 287 -21.24 12.58 -8.21
CA ASN A 287 -21.33 13.20 -9.54
C ASN A 287 -21.67 12.19 -10.69
N GLY A 288 -22.81 11.50 -10.61
CA GLY A 288 -23.46 10.75 -11.72
C GLY A 288 -22.59 9.84 -12.62
N GLU A 289 -23.11 9.44 -13.78
CA GLU A 289 -22.44 8.49 -14.71
C GLU A 289 -21.19 9.05 -15.43
N ASP A 290 -20.88 10.34 -15.24
CA ASP A 290 -19.76 11.06 -15.87
C ASP A 290 -18.40 10.81 -15.19
N SER A 291 -18.36 9.96 -14.15
CA SER A 291 -17.13 9.62 -13.42
C SER A 291 -16.82 8.13 -13.44
N TYR A 292 -15.54 7.78 -13.33
CA TYR A 292 -15.09 6.46 -12.89
C TYR A 292 -15.20 6.38 -11.38
N TYR A 293 -15.69 5.25 -10.87
CA TYR A 293 -15.78 4.98 -9.44
C TYR A 293 -15.01 3.71 -9.08
N ARG A 294 -14.46 3.70 -7.86
CA ARG A 294 -13.89 2.50 -7.25
C ARG A 294 -13.97 2.59 -5.74
N VAL A 295 -14.20 1.46 -5.08
CA VAL A 295 -14.02 1.34 -3.62
C VAL A 295 -12.73 0.58 -3.36
N THR A 296 -11.79 1.18 -2.63
CA THR A 296 -10.49 0.58 -2.35
C THR A 296 -10.21 0.56 -0.86
N LEU A 297 -9.75 -0.59 -0.36
CA LEU A 297 -9.12 -0.69 0.96
C LEU A 297 -7.66 -0.26 0.83
N ASP A 298 -7.37 0.95 1.27
CA ASP A 298 -6.04 1.53 1.16
C ASP A 298 -5.09 0.96 2.21
N PHE A 299 -3.78 1.19 2.01
CA PHE A 299 -2.72 0.63 2.85
C PHE A 299 -2.74 1.15 4.30
N ASP A 300 -3.46 2.24 4.57
CA ASP A 300 -3.66 2.81 5.91
C ASP A 300 -4.86 2.19 6.65
N GLY A 301 -5.59 1.27 6.03
CA GLY A 301 -6.72 0.55 6.62
C GLY A 301 -8.05 1.25 6.48
N VAL A 302 -8.12 2.37 5.77
CA VAL A 302 -9.38 3.06 5.48
C VAL A 302 -9.97 2.53 4.17
N LEU A 303 -11.26 2.20 4.19
CA LEU A 303 -12.01 1.86 2.99
C LEU A 303 -12.53 3.16 2.37
N ARG A 304 -12.15 3.45 1.13
CA ARG A 304 -12.49 4.70 0.45
C ARG A 304 -13.24 4.47 -0.86
N LEU A 305 -14.32 5.20 -1.06
CA LEU A 305 -14.92 5.40 -2.37
C LEU A 305 -14.23 6.58 -3.05
N TYR A 306 -13.66 6.31 -4.22
CA TYR A 306 -13.01 7.30 -5.06
C TYR A 306 -13.83 7.59 -6.31
N ALA A 307 -13.77 8.84 -6.77
CA ALA A 307 -14.28 9.28 -8.06
C ALA A 307 -13.17 9.91 -8.91
N HIS A 308 -13.23 9.70 -10.22
CA HIS A 308 -12.37 10.38 -11.20
C HIS A 308 -13.21 10.77 -12.42
N PRO A 309 -13.30 12.06 -12.79
CA PRO A 309 -14.10 12.49 -13.93
C PRO A 309 -13.64 11.81 -15.23
N LYS A 310 -14.56 11.28 -16.04
CA LYS A 310 -14.20 10.69 -17.35
C LYS A 310 -13.76 11.73 -18.36
N LYS A 311 -14.29 12.95 -18.24
CA LYS A 311 -13.93 14.12 -19.05
C LYS A 311 -12.99 14.99 -18.23
N PHE A 312 -11.72 15.00 -18.58
CA PHE A 312 -10.70 15.83 -17.95
C PHE A 312 -9.84 16.49 -19.02
N ASN A 313 -9.65 17.81 -18.87
CA ASN A 313 -8.87 18.60 -19.83
C ASN A 313 -7.37 18.57 -19.53
N ASN A 314 -6.98 18.23 -18.30
CA ASN A 314 -5.61 18.26 -17.82
C ASN A 314 -5.16 16.88 -17.32
N SER A 315 -3.91 16.52 -17.60
CA SER A 315 -3.26 15.29 -17.10
C SER A 315 -3.11 15.24 -15.57
N ASN A 316 -3.30 16.37 -14.87
CA ASN A 316 -3.09 16.49 -13.42
C ASN A 316 -4.35 16.20 -12.59
N GLN A 317 -5.45 15.77 -13.21
CA GLN A 317 -6.68 15.43 -12.49
C GLN A 317 -6.47 14.12 -11.71
N SER A 318 -6.45 14.20 -10.37
CA SER A 318 -6.30 13.04 -9.48
C SER A 318 -7.65 12.48 -9.03
N TRP A 319 -7.65 11.27 -8.48
CA TRP A 319 -8.80 10.70 -7.78
C TRP A 319 -9.22 11.57 -6.59
N SER A 320 -10.52 11.79 -6.41
CA SER A 320 -11.10 12.44 -5.24
C SER A 320 -11.77 11.41 -4.32
N THR A 321 -11.61 11.58 -3.01
CA THR A 321 -12.32 10.76 -2.02
C THR A 321 -13.73 11.31 -1.86
N VAL A 322 -14.73 10.46 -2.12
CA VAL A 322 -16.16 10.80 -2.01
C VAL A 322 -16.73 10.38 -0.66
N TRP A 323 -16.30 9.22 -0.18
CA TRP A 323 -16.73 8.64 1.08
C TRP A 323 -15.63 7.74 1.63
N PHE A 324 -15.55 7.60 2.94
CA PHE A 324 -14.57 6.73 3.57
C PHE A 324 -15.04 6.24 4.93
N VAL A 325 -14.50 5.11 5.38
CA VAL A 325 -14.74 4.59 6.72
C VAL A 325 -13.48 3.87 7.24
N PRO A 326 -13.13 4.01 8.53
CA PRO A 326 -13.76 4.91 9.53
C PRO A 326 -13.36 6.38 9.35
N ASP A 327 -14.12 7.28 9.99
CA ASP A 327 -13.87 8.73 9.96
C ASP A 327 -12.51 9.12 10.56
N ASN A 328 -12.07 8.40 11.61
CA ASN A 328 -10.78 8.59 12.24
C ASN A 328 -10.12 7.26 12.60
N ILE A 329 -9.39 6.69 11.64
CA ILE A 329 -8.69 5.41 11.80
C ILE A 329 -7.69 5.40 12.97
N CYS A 330 -7.07 6.56 13.30
CA CYS A 330 -6.14 6.67 14.42
C CYS A 330 -6.80 6.42 15.78
N LEU A 331 -8.11 6.68 15.89
CA LEU A 331 -8.89 6.42 17.11
C LEU A 331 -9.70 5.12 17.03
N SER A 332 -10.11 4.70 15.83
CA SER A 332 -10.92 3.48 15.64
C SER A 332 -10.14 2.21 15.92
N ILE A 333 -8.84 2.16 15.62
CA ILE A 333 -8.03 0.99 15.94
C ILE A 333 -7.72 0.99 17.44
N PHE A 334 -8.39 0.09 18.15
CA PHE A 334 -8.20 -0.13 19.58
C PHE A 334 -8.19 -1.64 19.85
N ASP A 335 -7.05 -2.27 19.58
CA ASP A 335 -6.83 -3.70 19.81
C ASP A 335 -5.44 -3.92 20.40
N ALA A 336 -5.30 -4.92 21.27
CA ALA A 336 -4.03 -5.30 21.88
C ALA A 336 -3.07 -5.94 20.87
N LEU A 337 -3.60 -6.45 19.75
CA LEU A 337 -2.81 -7.04 18.66
C LEU A 337 -2.77 -6.13 17.43
N GLY A 338 -1.64 -6.17 16.74
CA GLY A 338 -1.37 -5.35 15.56
C GLY A 338 -0.66 -4.04 15.89
N SER A 339 -0.18 -3.38 14.84
CA SER A 339 0.66 -2.18 14.96
C SER A 339 -0.14 -0.88 14.86
N GLY A 340 -1.40 -0.96 14.43
CA GLY A 340 -2.19 0.21 14.08
C GLY A 340 -1.89 0.70 12.67
N SER A 341 -2.46 1.85 12.31
CA SER A 341 -2.34 2.40 10.96
C SER A 341 -0.89 2.77 10.58
N CYS A 342 -0.16 3.40 11.51
CA CYS A 342 1.20 3.91 11.27
C CYS A 342 2.35 2.92 11.51
N GLY A 343 2.07 1.70 11.96
CA GLY A 343 3.12 0.78 12.36
C GLY A 343 3.56 0.97 13.81
N TYR A 344 4.45 0.09 14.28
CA TYR A 344 4.92 0.10 15.66
C TYR A 344 5.78 1.33 15.96
N ASN A 345 5.74 1.81 17.20
CA ASN A 345 6.49 2.97 17.67
C ASN A 345 6.23 4.26 16.87
N SER A 346 5.07 4.38 16.23
CA SER A 346 4.69 5.56 15.44
C SER A 346 3.43 6.21 16.00
N ILE A 347 3.28 7.50 15.74
CA ILE A 347 2.11 8.31 16.09
C ILE A 347 1.27 8.53 14.83
N CYS A 348 -0.01 8.19 14.91
CA CYS A 348 -1.03 8.45 13.90
C CYS A 348 -1.74 9.77 14.19
N ALA A 349 -1.72 10.69 13.24
CA ALA A 349 -2.52 11.91 13.26
C ALA A 349 -3.47 11.94 12.07
N LEU A 350 -4.72 12.34 12.31
CA LEU A 350 -5.70 12.52 11.24
C LEU A 350 -5.31 13.71 10.36
N ALA A 351 -5.37 13.52 9.06
CA ALA A 351 -5.18 14.55 8.04
C ALA A 351 -6.52 14.78 7.28
N PRO A 352 -6.65 15.87 6.50
CA PRO A 352 -7.86 16.14 5.74
C PRO A 352 -8.30 14.97 4.83
N TYR A 353 -9.61 14.89 4.58
CA TYR A 353 -10.22 13.87 3.69
C TYR A 353 -9.98 12.42 4.14
N GLY A 354 -9.93 12.20 5.45
CA GLY A 354 -9.76 10.86 6.03
C GLY A 354 -8.37 10.26 5.80
N LYS A 355 -7.40 11.04 5.32
CA LYS A 355 -6.00 10.62 5.21
C LYS A 355 -5.34 10.64 6.59
N ILE A 356 -4.17 10.04 6.69
CA ILE A 356 -3.38 10.05 7.92
C ILE A 356 -1.94 10.50 7.68
N ASN A 357 -1.37 11.10 8.71
CA ASN A 357 0.04 11.41 8.80
C ASN A 357 0.67 10.59 9.92
N CYS A 358 1.74 9.86 9.59
CA CYS A 358 2.51 9.09 10.56
C CYS A 358 3.80 9.83 10.91
N GLN A 359 4.20 9.81 12.17
CA GLN A 359 5.49 10.38 12.59
C GLN A 359 6.13 9.52 13.67
N CYS A 360 7.45 9.52 13.72
CA CYS A 360 8.17 8.93 14.83
C CYS A 360 8.13 9.90 16.03
N PRO A 361 7.94 9.38 17.25
CA PRO A 361 8.13 10.16 18.46
C PRO A 361 9.60 10.54 18.68
N HIS A 362 9.84 11.41 19.67
CA HIS A 362 11.20 11.77 20.08
C HIS A 362 12.02 10.55 20.52
N GLY A 363 13.27 10.45 20.06
CA GLY A 363 14.16 9.32 20.32
C GLY A 363 13.87 8.09 19.46
N PHE A 364 13.05 8.22 18.41
CA PHE A 364 12.77 7.16 17.45
C PHE A 364 12.93 7.66 16.01
N SER A 365 13.43 6.79 15.15
CA SER A 365 13.60 7.02 13.70
C SER A 365 12.86 5.98 12.88
N LEU A 366 12.57 6.31 11.62
CA LEU A 366 11.93 5.38 10.69
C LEU A 366 12.74 4.08 10.58
N LYS A 367 12.04 2.95 10.60
CA LYS A 367 12.67 1.66 10.33
C LYS A 367 13.20 1.59 8.90
N ASP A 368 12.43 2.12 7.96
CA ASP A 368 12.79 2.28 6.56
C ASP A 368 12.47 3.72 6.16
N VAL A 369 13.47 4.46 5.70
CA VAL A 369 13.36 5.87 5.31
C VAL A 369 12.36 6.07 4.17
N ASN A 370 12.13 5.03 3.36
CA ASN A 370 11.19 5.06 2.24
C ASN A 370 9.77 4.57 2.61
N ASP A 371 9.55 4.10 3.85
CA ASP A 371 8.26 3.60 4.32
C ASP A 371 7.85 4.26 5.64
N LYS A 372 7.27 5.45 5.51
CA LYS A 372 6.74 6.25 6.64
C LYS A 372 5.65 5.55 7.45
N TYR A 373 5.01 4.52 6.90
CA TYR A 373 3.91 3.76 7.52
C TYR A 373 4.37 2.39 8.06
N GLY A 374 5.66 2.06 7.87
CA GLY A 374 6.29 0.81 8.28
C GLY A 374 6.68 0.73 9.76
N GLY A 375 6.51 1.82 10.51
CA GLY A 375 6.88 1.93 11.91
C GLY A 375 8.24 2.57 12.15
N CYS A 376 8.53 2.84 13.42
CA CYS A 376 9.78 3.42 13.88
C CYS A 376 10.56 2.45 14.78
N LYS A 377 11.84 2.72 14.97
CA LYS A 377 12.74 2.03 15.90
C LYS A 377 13.32 3.05 16.89
N PRO A 378 13.62 2.67 18.14
CA PRO A 378 14.37 3.53 19.04
C PRO A 378 15.73 3.88 18.44
N ASP A 379 16.17 5.13 18.59
CA ASP A 379 17.46 5.60 18.09
C ASP A 379 18.61 5.03 18.93
N ASN A 380 18.41 4.90 20.23
CA ASN A 380 19.38 4.31 21.15
C ASN A 380 18.69 3.46 22.22
N ILE A 381 19.23 2.25 22.45
CA ILE A 381 18.79 1.29 23.48
C ILE A 381 19.87 1.01 24.53
N SER A 382 20.97 1.80 24.55
CA SER A 382 22.14 1.61 25.41
C SER A 382 21.80 1.73 26.90
N TYR A 383 20.75 2.47 27.26
CA TYR A 383 20.29 2.58 28.64
C TYR A 383 19.99 1.25 29.31
N MET A 384 19.61 0.22 28.53
CA MET A 384 19.39 -1.13 29.05
C MET A 384 20.68 -1.83 29.50
N GLN A 385 21.84 -1.41 29.01
CA GLN A 385 23.16 -1.94 29.38
C GLN A 385 23.73 -1.26 30.63
N GLU A 386 23.27 -0.05 30.95
CA GLU A 386 23.69 0.76 32.10
C GLU A 386 22.83 0.53 33.35
N CYS A 387 21.96 -0.47 33.30
CA CYS A 387 21.10 -0.88 34.39
C CYS A 387 21.90 -1.61 35.47
N ASP A 388 21.80 -1.14 36.71
CA ASP A 388 22.31 -1.89 37.85
C ASP A 388 21.45 -3.13 38.13
N GLN A 389 21.91 -3.98 39.07
CA GLN A 389 21.18 -5.17 39.49
C GLN A 389 19.80 -4.86 40.11
N LYS A 390 19.50 -3.60 40.43
CA LYS A 390 18.21 -3.15 40.97
C LYS A 390 17.28 -2.61 39.89
N GLY A 391 17.69 -2.62 38.61
CA GLY A 391 16.92 -2.10 37.49
C GLY A 391 16.89 -0.58 37.44
N SER A 392 17.80 0.09 38.15
CA SER A 392 17.99 1.54 38.14
C SER A 392 19.09 1.94 37.17
N VAL A 393 18.89 3.05 36.46
CA VAL A 393 19.95 3.63 35.61
C VAL A 393 21.03 4.23 36.51
N ILE A 394 22.30 3.88 36.27
CA ILE A 394 23.43 4.36 37.08
C ILE A 394 23.70 5.86 36.87
N ALA A 395 23.24 6.44 35.75
CA ALA A 395 23.46 7.83 35.37
C ALA A 395 22.18 8.50 34.84
N GLU A 396 21.26 8.85 35.74
CA GLU A 396 20.05 9.63 35.41
C GLU A 396 20.39 10.92 34.66
N GLU A 397 21.56 11.51 34.92
CA GLU A 397 22.03 12.75 34.32
C GLU A 397 22.26 12.68 32.79
N TYR A 398 22.41 11.48 32.21
CA TYR A 398 22.60 11.31 30.77
C TYR A 398 21.29 11.32 29.99
N TYR A 399 20.16 11.20 30.68
CA TYR A 399 18.85 11.08 30.06
C TYR A 399 17.99 12.30 30.33
N GLU A 400 17.10 12.59 29.40
CA GLU A 400 16.06 13.59 29.55
C GLU A 400 14.71 13.02 29.06
N LEU A 401 13.63 13.67 29.50
CA LEU A 401 12.28 13.37 29.03
C LEU A 401 11.79 14.51 28.16
N LEU A 402 11.46 14.18 26.91
CA LEU A 402 10.86 15.11 25.96
C LEU A 402 9.35 14.93 25.94
N ASP A 403 8.64 16.05 25.91
CA ASP A 403 7.18 16.08 26.06
C ASP A 403 6.48 16.12 24.71
N MET A 404 5.33 15.44 24.61
CA MET A 404 4.37 15.66 23.53
C MET A 404 2.93 15.61 24.07
N GLU A 405 2.21 16.71 23.89
CA GLU A 405 0.82 16.83 24.33
C GLU A 405 -0.14 16.11 23.39
N PHE A 406 -1.26 15.64 23.96
CA PHE A 406 -2.39 15.03 23.24
C PHE A 406 -2.05 13.72 22.52
N VAL A 407 -1.10 12.96 23.07
CA VAL A 407 -0.59 11.70 22.52
C VAL A 407 -0.73 10.55 23.52
N ASP A 408 -1.14 9.38 23.03
CA ASP A 408 -1.25 8.16 23.82
C ASP A 408 -0.99 6.90 22.97
N TRP A 409 -0.61 5.81 23.64
CA TRP A 409 -0.54 4.44 23.10
C TRP A 409 -1.39 3.50 23.95
N PRO A 410 -2.67 3.32 23.64
CA PRO A 410 -3.55 2.51 24.46
C PRO A 410 -3.15 1.03 24.46
N LEU A 411 -3.47 0.32 25.54
CA LEU A 411 -3.27 -1.12 25.71
C LEU A 411 -1.79 -1.57 25.66
N ALA A 412 -0.87 -0.61 25.63
CA ALA A 412 0.56 -0.81 25.65
C ALA A 412 1.16 -0.56 27.05
N ASP A 413 0.39 -0.60 28.13
CA ASP A 413 0.87 -0.31 29.48
C ASP A 413 1.50 -1.55 30.14
N TYR A 414 2.53 -1.35 30.98
CA TYR A 414 3.05 -2.40 31.89
C TYR A 414 3.07 -2.00 33.37
N ASP A 415 2.92 -0.71 33.69
CA ASP A 415 2.94 -0.20 35.06
C ASP A 415 2.04 1.04 35.17
N LEU A 416 1.45 1.26 36.36
CA LEU A 416 0.55 2.37 36.68
C LEU A 416 0.90 2.97 38.04
N LEU A 417 1.25 4.25 38.05
CA LEU A 417 1.42 5.04 39.27
C LEU A 417 0.19 5.93 39.46
N GLN A 418 -0.54 5.71 40.55
CA GLN A 418 -1.73 6.47 40.92
C GLN A 418 -1.98 6.40 42.43
N PRO A 419 -2.19 7.52 43.14
CA PRO A 419 -2.06 8.90 42.65
C PRO A 419 -0.60 9.25 42.39
N THR A 420 -0.35 10.21 41.48
CA THR A 420 1.01 10.70 41.23
C THR A 420 1.05 12.12 40.70
N THR A 421 2.19 12.77 40.82
CA THR A 421 2.51 14.06 40.19
C THR A 421 3.31 13.88 38.91
N GLU A 422 3.39 14.92 38.08
CA GLU A 422 4.23 14.90 36.86
C GLU A 422 5.71 14.66 37.21
N TYR A 423 6.19 15.25 38.31
CA TYR A 423 7.55 15.07 38.81
C TYR A 423 7.85 13.61 39.19
N GLU A 424 6.95 12.97 39.92
CA GLU A 424 7.07 11.56 40.31
C GLU A 424 7.01 10.64 39.09
N CYS A 425 6.10 10.91 38.14
CA CYS A 425 6.00 10.17 36.87
C CYS A 425 7.32 10.24 36.08
N ARG A 426 7.89 11.45 35.93
CA ARG A 426 9.19 11.67 35.28
C ARG A 426 10.31 10.89 35.97
N THR A 427 10.45 11.07 37.27
CA THR A 427 11.51 10.45 38.08
C THR A 427 11.41 8.93 38.03
N SER A 428 10.19 8.39 38.12
CA SER A 428 9.92 6.96 38.03
C SER A 428 10.31 6.38 36.67
N CYS A 429 10.09 7.10 35.57
CA CYS A 429 10.50 6.64 34.24
C CYS A 429 12.03 6.74 34.03
N LEU A 430 12.67 7.81 34.50
CA LEU A 430 14.13 7.97 34.39
C LEU A 430 14.89 6.86 35.14
N ARG A 431 14.38 6.46 36.31
CA ARG A 431 14.92 5.36 37.11
C ARG A 431 14.59 3.97 36.60
N ASP A 432 13.62 3.84 35.69
CA ASP A 432 13.19 2.54 35.20
C ASP A 432 13.88 2.22 33.87
N CYS A 433 14.63 1.13 33.89
CA CYS A 433 15.33 0.58 32.74
C CYS A 433 14.44 0.11 31.59
N PHE A 434 13.17 -0.18 31.85
CA PHE A 434 12.22 -0.59 30.82
C PHE A 434 11.37 0.58 30.32
N CYS A 435 11.42 1.73 31.00
CA CYS A 435 10.61 2.88 30.62
C CYS A 435 11.25 3.67 29.47
N ALA A 436 10.75 3.43 28.26
CA ALA A 436 11.04 4.28 27.10
C ALA A 436 10.06 5.45 26.99
N VAL A 437 8.79 5.21 27.35
CA VAL A 437 7.70 6.18 27.27
C VAL A 437 6.82 6.07 28.51
N ALA A 438 6.49 7.21 29.11
CA ALA A 438 5.45 7.33 30.12
C ALA A 438 4.35 8.27 29.63
N ILE A 439 3.09 8.01 29.99
CA ILE A 439 1.96 8.89 29.71
C ILE A 439 1.46 9.45 31.03
N PHE A 440 1.45 10.78 31.16
CA PHE A 440 0.96 11.49 32.32
C PHE A 440 -0.43 12.09 32.06
N GLN A 441 -1.35 11.87 32.98
CA GLN A 441 -2.64 12.54 33.06
C GLN A 441 -2.61 13.55 34.20
N ASP A 442 -2.79 14.82 33.86
CA ASP A 442 -2.90 15.89 34.86
C ASP A 442 -4.16 15.67 35.71
N PRO A 443 -4.07 15.78 37.05
CA PRO A 443 -5.22 15.77 37.96
C PRO A 443 -6.40 16.66 37.53
N LYS A 444 -6.14 17.78 36.85
CA LYS A 444 -7.16 18.70 36.30
C LYS A 444 -8.12 18.03 35.33
N HIS A 445 -7.70 16.93 34.71
CA HIS A 445 -8.44 16.20 33.70
C HIS A 445 -8.91 14.81 34.18
N ASN A 446 -8.75 14.49 35.47
CA ASN A 446 -9.05 13.16 36.00
C ASN A 446 -9.49 13.22 37.48
N ASP A 447 -10.58 13.93 37.76
CA ASP A 447 -11.23 14.00 39.07
C ASP A 447 -10.27 14.36 40.24
N GLY A 448 -9.26 15.18 39.97
CA GLY A 448 -8.25 15.58 40.97
C GLY A 448 -7.18 14.52 41.26
N VAL A 449 -7.14 13.42 40.51
CA VAL A 449 -6.17 12.33 40.68
C VAL A 449 -5.22 12.27 39.48
N GLY A 450 -3.93 12.51 39.72
CA GLY A 450 -2.92 12.33 38.68
C GLY A 450 -2.56 10.87 38.48
N SER A 451 -2.34 10.48 37.23
CA SER A 451 -2.02 9.10 36.83
C SER A 451 -0.85 9.07 35.86
N CYS A 452 -0.02 8.04 35.96
CA CYS A 452 1.12 7.83 35.06
C CYS A 452 1.18 6.37 34.61
N TRP A 453 1.16 6.13 33.29
CA TRP A 453 1.30 4.79 32.72
C TRP A 453 2.63 4.65 32.00
N LYS A 454 3.41 3.63 32.34
CA LYS A 454 4.63 3.28 31.59
C LYS A 454 4.32 2.29 30.48
N LYS A 455 4.90 2.51 29.30
CA LYS A 455 4.55 1.76 28.09
C LYS A 455 5.56 0.66 27.75
N LYS A 456 5.06 -0.52 27.37
CA LYS A 456 5.83 -1.67 26.90
C LYS A 456 6.21 -1.46 25.43
N LEU A 457 7.48 -1.69 25.12
CA LEU A 457 7.93 -1.76 23.73
C LEU A 457 7.65 -3.15 23.12
N PRO A 458 7.31 -3.24 21.82
CA PRO A 458 7.05 -2.12 20.90
C PRO A 458 5.70 -1.44 21.19
N LEU A 459 5.62 -0.13 20.96
CA LEU A 459 4.39 0.65 21.15
C LEU A 459 3.42 0.39 19.98
N SER A 460 2.17 0.05 20.29
CA SER A 460 1.09 -0.18 19.31
C SER A 460 0.00 0.88 19.39
N ASN A 461 -0.60 1.23 18.24
CA ASN A 461 -1.75 2.15 18.16
C ASN A 461 -1.47 3.58 18.65
N GLY A 462 -0.27 4.11 18.38
CA GLY A 462 0.06 5.48 18.73
C GLY A 462 -0.81 6.48 18.01
N ARG A 463 -1.31 7.47 18.75
CA ARG A 463 -2.32 8.40 18.25
C ARG A 463 -2.15 9.79 18.83
N LEU A 464 -2.37 10.78 17.98
CA LEU A 464 -2.43 12.19 18.34
C LEU A 464 -3.82 12.73 18.03
N ASN A 465 -4.51 13.24 19.04
CA ASN A 465 -5.80 13.89 18.85
C ASN A 465 -6.06 14.94 19.93
N ARG A 466 -6.06 16.21 19.54
CA ARG A 466 -6.23 17.37 20.44
C ARG A 466 -7.64 17.51 21.01
N SER A 467 -8.63 16.82 20.46
CA SER A 467 -10.03 16.91 20.87
C SER A 467 -10.44 15.81 21.85
N THR A 468 -9.76 14.66 21.84
CA THR A 468 -10.17 13.48 22.62
C THR A 468 -9.09 12.95 23.55
N ILE A 469 -7.84 13.39 23.41
CA ILE A 469 -6.72 12.99 24.27
C ILE A 469 -6.29 14.23 25.03
N ASP A 470 -6.23 14.14 26.36
CA ASP A 470 -5.88 15.21 27.31
C ASP A 470 -4.66 14.83 28.16
N ARG A 471 -3.83 13.95 27.62
CA ARG A 471 -2.63 13.38 28.26
C ARG A 471 -1.37 13.85 27.57
N LYS A 472 -0.28 13.83 28.33
CA LYS A 472 1.07 14.13 27.88
C LYS A 472 1.90 12.85 27.78
N ALA A 473 2.57 12.66 26.66
CA ALA A 473 3.60 11.64 26.50
C ALA A 473 4.99 12.19 26.88
N LEU A 474 5.75 11.41 27.63
CA LEU A 474 7.10 11.69 28.10
C LEU A 474 8.05 10.64 27.50
N PHE A 475 8.94 11.05 26.60
CA PHE A 475 9.86 10.17 25.87
C PHE A 475 11.26 10.24 26.46
N LYS A 476 11.77 9.10 26.94
CA LYS A 476 13.12 9.00 27.49
C LYS A 476 14.13 8.95 26.36
N THR A 477 15.03 9.92 26.33
CA THR A 477 16.10 10.01 25.33
C THR A 477 17.43 10.32 26.01
N LEU A 478 18.53 9.97 25.34
CA LEU A 478 19.85 10.46 25.71
C LEU A 478 19.95 11.95 25.38
N LYS A 479 20.57 12.71 26.28
CA LYS A 479 20.92 14.10 26.02
C LYS A 479 21.94 14.17 24.89
N SER A 480 21.77 15.16 24.02
CA SER A 480 22.59 15.35 22.81
C SER A 480 24.10 15.38 23.07
N GLU A 481 24.52 15.93 24.22
CA GLU A 481 25.92 16.03 24.67
C GLU A 481 26.62 14.66 24.79
N TYR A 482 25.86 13.60 25.08
CA TYR A 482 26.35 12.23 25.23
C TYR A 482 26.13 11.35 23.99
N ASN A 483 25.49 11.89 22.94
CA ASN A 483 25.23 11.16 21.69
C ASN A 483 26.48 11.05 20.79
N SER A 484 27.51 11.87 21.06
CA SER A 484 28.72 12.00 20.24
C SER A 484 29.85 11.03 20.61
N SER A 485 29.73 10.27 21.70
CA SER A 485 30.79 9.42 22.24
C SER A 485 30.69 7.95 21.82
N SER A 486 29.69 7.55 21.01
CA SER A 486 29.47 6.14 20.64
C SER A 486 29.89 5.74 19.21
N GLN A 487 30.50 6.64 18.42
CA GLN A 487 31.10 6.29 17.12
C GLN A 487 32.64 6.33 17.16
N ASN A 488 33.25 5.29 17.73
CA ASN A 488 34.39 4.55 17.16
C ASN A 488 35.01 3.61 18.21
N PRO A 489 34.98 2.30 17.94
CA PRO A 489 36.17 1.52 18.17
C PRO A 489 36.42 0.63 16.95
N ASN A 490 37.41 0.98 16.12
CA ASN A 490 38.31 0.03 15.47
C ASN A 490 39.36 0.76 14.62
N HIS A 491 40.54 1.00 15.21
CA HIS A 491 41.80 0.61 14.59
C HIS A 491 42.90 0.59 15.65
N PRO A 492 43.48 -0.59 15.98
CA PRO A 492 44.75 -0.62 16.67
C PRO A 492 45.83 -0.37 15.61
N ASN A 493 46.58 0.72 15.73
CA ASN A 493 47.93 0.74 15.20
C ASN A 493 48.88 1.47 16.13
N SER A 494 49.92 0.72 16.48
CA SER A 494 51.06 1.05 17.30
C SER A 494 51.83 2.27 16.80
N GLY A 495 52.30 3.12 17.71
CA GLY A 495 53.43 4.01 17.43
C GLY A 495 53.52 5.26 18.28
N GLY A 496 54.22 5.17 19.41
CA GLY A 496 55.17 6.20 19.87
C GLY A 496 54.63 7.53 20.40
N GLY A 497 54.95 7.82 21.67
CA GLY A 497 55.05 9.20 22.17
C GLY A 497 54.52 9.39 23.59
N LYS A 498 55.37 9.19 24.60
CA LYS A 498 55.13 9.62 25.98
C LYS A 498 54.89 11.13 26.02
N GLN A 499 53.77 11.58 26.59
CA GLN A 499 53.72 12.85 27.31
C GLN A 499 53.01 12.63 28.65
N ASN A 500 53.78 12.79 29.72
CA ASN A 500 53.29 12.80 31.09
C ASN A 500 52.40 14.04 31.27
N LYS A 501 51.18 13.84 31.79
CA LYS A 501 50.46 14.89 32.54
C LYS A 501 50.21 14.35 33.93
N GLU A 502 50.90 14.96 34.89
CA GLU A 502 50.73 14.73 36.32
C GLU A 502 49.32 15.17 36.75
N ILE A 503 48.62 14.32 37.50
CA ILE A 503 47.36 14.65 38.16
C ILE A 503 47.69 14.94 39.63
N LEU A 504 47.54 16.20 40.03
CA LEU A 504 47.67 16.66 41.41
C LEU A 504 46.45 16.16 42.20
N THR A 505 46.65 15.21 43.12
CA THR A 505 45.60 14.72 44.01
C THR A 505 45.65 15.49 45.33
N LEU A 506 44.67 16.37 45.58
CA LEU A 506 44.49 16.98 46.91
C LEU A 506 43.54 16.07 47.72
N ALA A 507 44.08 15.37 48.71
CA ALA A 507 43.30 14.66 49.71
C ALA A 507 43.08 15.58 50.92
N VAL A 508 41.82 15.90 51.22
CA VAL A 508 41.43 16.57 52.46
C VAL A 508 41.02 15.51 53.47
N LEU A 509 41.87 15.29 54.47
CA LEU A 509 41.58 14.49 55.66
C LEU A 509 40.86 15.39 56.69
N LEU A 510 39.57 15.14 56.92
CA LEU A 510 38.86 15.66 58.08
C LEU A 510 39.24 14.81 59.30
N GLY A 511 40.20 15.31 60.09
CA GLY A 511 40.49 14.79 61.42
C GLY A 511 39.43 15.27 62.41
N ALA A 512 38.82 14.32 63.12
CA ALA A 512 38.02 14.60 64.30
C ALA A 512 38.93 14.71 65.53
N SER A 513 38.76 15.78 66.30
CA SER A 513 39.01 15.87 67.74
C SER A 513 38.17 16.99 68.32
#